data_AF-A0AAJ2UMU7-F1
#
_entry.id   AF-A0AAJ2UMU7-F1
#
_cell.length_a   1.000
_cell.length_b   1.000
_cell.length_c   1.000
_cell.angle_alpha   90.00
_cell.angle_beta   90.00
_cell.angle_gamma   90.00
#
_symmetry.space_group_name_H-M   'P 1'
#
loop_
_entity.id
_entity.type
_entity.pdbx_description
1 polymer ?
#
loop_
_entity_poly.entity_id
_entity_poly.type
_entity_poly.pdbx_seq_one_letter_code
_entity_poly.pdbx_strand_id
1 'polypeptide(L)'
;MRDVHEELRARLRESAEAHEPDRARILARIERGMAAPEEPRSRKATRPPLWGWVRVVTATAGVASVLAVGGYAVASAVKGETPPADRTVAVSPTPLDSPAATSRAPIPPDRPSPTTGGKVESKPSSTPSKSRSAKDTNAPELPASGDEEDGPLSSDGSVDPHSNDFWAQSNVTLKTSEQLTELTVQLRIAQTGGVTSSGSWRSLPEQDFDLTVEADDGFLVYTWVLKDGRTAPNGEFVFAGQYNHERGGRDAGGDRYAVTAKAGGDDLTVAGGFEGQDDKDSSDEGDS
;
A
#
# COMPACT_ATOMS: atom_id res chain seq x y z
N MET A 1 -36.55 2.83 -14.69
CA MET A 1 -35.16 3.26 -14.32
C MET A 1 -34.07 2.36 -14.90
N ARG A 2 -34.36 1.09 -15.29
CA ARG A 2 -33.38 0.22 -15.96
C ARG A 2 -33.03 0.69 -17.37
N ASP A 3 -33.98 1.33 -18.05
CA ASP A 3 -33.86 1.74 -19.46
C ASP A 3 -32.80 2.82 -19.70
N VAL A 4 -32.62 3.75 -18.76
CA VAL A 4 -31.64 4.84 -18.88
C VAL A 4 -30.19 4.33 -18.86
N HIS A 5 -29.93 3.26 -18.10
CA HIS A 5 -28.59 2.67 -18.03
C HIS A 5 -28.24 1.87 -19.29
N GLU A 6 -29.23 1.24 -19.91
CA GLU A 6 -29.06 0.50 -21.17
C GLU A 6 -28.85 1.47 -22.34
N GLU A 7 -29.61 2.57 -22.36
CA GLU A 7 -29.45 3.64 -23.35
C GLU A 7 -28.07 4.31 -23.25
N LEU A 8 -27.58 4.59 -22.03
CA LEU A 8 -26.24 5.13 -21.83
C LEU A 8 -25.14 4.17 -22.32
N ARG A 9 -25.26 2.86 -22.04
CA ARG A 9 -24.31 1.86 -22.52
C ARG A 9 -24.33 1.74 -24.04
N ALA A 10 -25.51 1.78 -24.65
CA ALA A 10 -25.64 1.74 -26.11
C ALA A 10 -24.94 2.94 -26.75
N ARG A 11 -25.14 4.14 -26.20
CA ARG A 11 -24.55 5.39 -26.70
C ARG A 11 -23.03 5.46 -26.52
N LEU A 12 -22.52 4.93 -25.40
CA LEU A 12 -21.07 4.79 -25.18
C LEU A 12 -20.45 3.78 -26.16
N ARG A 13 -21.15 2.68 -26.44
CA ARG A 13 -20.69 1.65 -27.40
C ARG A 13 -20.65 2.21 -28.82
N GLU A 14 -21.69 2.91 -29.24
CA GLU A 14 -21.75 3.60 -30.53
C GLU A 14 -20.62 4.64 -30.67
N SER A 15 -20.39 5.44 -29.61
CA SER A 15 -19.30 6.42 -29.60
C SER A 15 -17.92 5.77 -29.68
N ALA A 16 -17.74 4.61 -29.03
CA ALA A 16 -16.49 3.86 -29.08
C ALA A 16 -16.25 3.21 -30.45
N GLU A 17 -17.31 2.70 -31.10
CA GLU A 17 -17.23 2.12 -32.44
C GLU A 17 -16.97 3.18 -33.53
N ALA A 18 -17.47 4.40 -33.35
CA ALA A 18 -17.20 5.53 -34.24
C ALA A 18 -15.79 6.13 -34.08
N HIS A 19 -15.08 5.82 -33.00
CA HIS A 19 -13.76 6.38 -32.75
C HIS A 19 -12.67 5.57 -33.46
N GLU A 20 -12.18 6.10 -34.59
CA GLU A 20 -11.01 5.57 -35.27
C GLU A 20 -9.74 6.28 -34.78
N PRO A 21 -8.87 5.63 -33.99
CA PRO A 21 -7.65 6.26 -33.50
C PRO A 21 -6.68 6.55 -34.64
N ASP A 22 -6.12 7.77 -34.68
CA ASP A 22 -5.10 8.18 -35.64
C ASP A 22 -3.79 7.40 -35.39
N ARG A 23 -3.70 6.23 -36.02
CA ARG A 23 -2.54 5.34 -35.93
C ARG A 23 -1.25 6.02 -36.40
N ALA A 24 -1.32 6.90 -37.39
CA ALA A 24 -0.14 7.60 -37.89
C ALA A 24 0.44 8.54 -36.82
N ARG A 25 -0.42 9.25 -36.09
CA ARG A 25 -0.01 10.11 -34.98
C ARG A 25 0.52 9.32 -33.78
N ILE A 26 -0.10 8.19 -33.45
CA ILE A 26 0.36 7.29 -32.37
C ILE A 26 1.75 6.74 -32.71
N LEU A 27 1.93 6.22 -33.93
CA LEU A 27 3.23 5.70 -34.37
C LEU A 27 4.30 6.79 -34.44
N ALA A 28 3.97 7.98 -34.95
CA ALA A 28 4.92 9.10 -34.96
C ALA A 28 5.34 9.55 -33.55
N ARG A 29 4.47 9.43 -32.55
CA ARG A 29 4.82 9.69 -31.14
C ARG A 29 5.75 8.62 -30.59
N ILE A 30 5.48 7.35 -30.90
CA ILE A 30 6.31 6.21 -30.48
C ILE A 30 7.69 6.30 -31.13
N GLU A 31 7.77 6.49 -32.44
CA GLU A 31 9.02 6.68 -33.16
C GLU A 31 9.83 7.85 -32.62
N ARG A 32 9.18 8.97 -32.25
CA ARG A 32 9.84 10.11 -31.60
C ARG A 32 10.36 9.77 -30.19
N GLY A 33 9.65 8.93 -29.45
CA GLY A 33 10.08 8.44 -28.13
C GLY A 33 11.23 7.45 -28.23
N MET A 34 11.25 6.61 -29.27
CA MET A 34 12.30 5.60 -29.50
C MET A 34 13.54 6.15 -30.22
N ALA A 35 13.38 7.19 -31.04
CA ALA A 35 14.49 7.83 -31.77
C ALA A 35 15.24 8.89 -30.94
N ALA A 36 14.81 9.15 -29.70
CA ALA A 36 15.59 9.94 -28.76
C ALA A 36 16.79 9.10 -28.29
N PRO A 37 18.03 9.41 -28.69
CA PRO A 37 19.19 8.70 -28.17
C PRO A 37 19.39 9.11 -26.72
N GLU A 38 19.52 8.13 -25.83
CA GLU A 38 20.28 8.30 -24.59
C GLU A 38 21.74 8.52 -24.99
N GLU A 39 22.13 9.78 -25.21
CA GLU A 39 23.53 10.15 -25.26
C GLU A 39 23.86 11.24 -24.22
N PRO A 40 24.99 11.08 -23.51
CA PRO A 40 25.40 11.97 -22.44
C PRO A 40 25.79 13.30 -23.05
N ARG A 41 25.08 14.38 -22.68
CA ARG A 41 25.47 15.73 -23.08
C ARG A 41 26.71 16.19 -22.31
N SER A 42 27.88 15.73 -22.73
CA SER A 42 29.14 16.40 -22.45
C SER A 42 29.25 17.63 -23.38
N ARG A 43 28.89 18.80 -22.88
CA ARG A 43 29.42 20.06 -23.41
C ARG A 43 30.11 20.80 -22.28
N LYS A 44 31.43 20.92 -22.41
CA LYS A 44 32.25 21.90 -21.68
C LYS A 44 31.60 23.27 -21.89
N ALA A 45 30.93 23.77 -20.85
CA ALA A 45 30.72 25.18 -20.63
C ALA A 45 31.35 25.51 -19.27
N THR A 46 32.22 26.48 -19.32
CA THR A 46 33.12 27.00 -18.29
C THR A 46 32.38 27.35 -17.00
N ARG A 47 32.88 26.90 -15.84
CA ARG A 47 32.48 27.44 -14.52
C ARG A 47 32.91 28.92 -14.38
N PRO A 48 32.31 29.71 -13.48
CA PRO A 48 32.81 29.71 -12.09
C PRO A 48 31.75 29.35 -11.02
N PRO A 49 32.20 29.01 -9.80
CA PRO A 49 31.40 28.44 -8.72
C PRO A 49 30.73 29.54 -7.88
N LEU A 50 29.85 29.15 -6.94
CA LEU A 50 29.86 29.53 -5.52
C LEU A 50 28.54 29.14 -4.84
N TRP A 51 28.67 28.47 -3.70
CA TRP A 51 27.80 28.51 -2.52
C TRP A 51 26.32 28.92 -2.68
N GLY A 52 25.41 27.96 -2.54
CA GLY A 52 23.97 28.29 -2.51
C GLY A 52 23.06 27.32 -1.75
N TRP A 53 23.57 26.33 -1.02
CA TRP A 53 22.72 25.50 -0.17
C TRP A 53 23.41 25.17 1.16
N VAL A 54 23.78 26.26 1.85
CA VAL A 54 24.04 26.25 3.28
C VAL A 54 23.23 27.40 3.84
N ARG A 55 22.40 27.07 4.85
CA ARG A 55 21.63 27.93 5.76
C ARG A 55 20.15 28.18 5.41
N VAL A 56 19.29 27.34 5.99
CA VAL A 56 18.13 27.86 6.73
C VAL A 56 18.17 27.26 8.13
N VAL A 57 18.99 27.88 8.99
CA VAL A 57 18.88 27.86 10.45
C VAL A 57 19.23 29.28 10.91
N THR A 58 18.56 29.72 11.99
CA THR A 58 18.61 31.01 12.73
C THR A 58 17.64 32.08 12.21
N ALA A 59 16.44 32.27 12.80
CA ALA A 59 16.08 32.78 14.15
C ALA A 59 16.07 34.31 14.22
N THR A 60 14.89 34.93 14.44
CA THR A 60 14.50 35.69 15.66
C THR A 60 13.37 36.70 15.41
N ALA A 61 12.36 36.61 16.28
CA ALA A 61 11.67 37.71 16.99
C ALA A 61 11.09 38.92 16.21
N GLY A 62 9.75 38.97 16.20
CA GLY A 62 8.99 40.03 16.89
C GLY A 62 8.69 41.33 16.14
N VAL A 63 7.45 41.46 15.65
CA VAL A 63 6.65 42.70 15.73
C VAL A 63 5.17 42.29 15.82
N ALA A 64 4.52 42.66 16.94
CA ALA A 64 3.07 42.75 17.05
C ALA A 64 2.60 44.09 16.48
N SER A 65 1.45 44.14 15.79
CA SER A 65 0.41 45.19 15.89
C SER A 65 -0.60 45.19 14.72
N VAL A 66 -1.87 44.99 15.10
CA VAL A 66 -3.06 45.78 14.71
C VAL A 66 -3.75 45.55 13.34
N LEU A 67 -4.96 44.99 13.46
CA LEU A 67 -6.25 45.26 12.78
C LEU A 67 -6.28 46.33 11.66
N ALA A 68 -6.93 46.00 10.53
CA ALA A 68 -8.25 46.57 10.16
C ALA A 68 -8.59 46.35 8.67
N VAL A 69 -9.79 45.79 8.45
CA VAL A 69 -10.85 46.20 7.51
C VAL A 69 -10.50 46.46 6.03
N GLY A 70 -11.20 45.71 5.17
CA GLY A 70 -11.63 46.17 3.85
C GLY A 70 -10.73 45.70 2.70
N GLY A 71 -11.23 45.18 1.59
CA GLY A 71 -12.60 45.15 1.13
C GLY A 71 -12.71 44.27 -0.11
N TYR A 72 -13.93 43.82 -0.31
CA TYR A 72 -14.44 43.16 -1.50
C TYR A 72 -14.11 43.98 -2.75
N ALA A 73 -13.38 43.39 -3.69
CA ALA A 73 -13.32 43.86 -5.07
C ALA A 73 -13.45 42.65 -6.00
N VAL A 74 -14.68 42.42 -6.44
CA VAL A 74 -14.98 41.71 -7.68
C VAL A 74 -14.41 42.56 -8.82
N ALA A 75 -13.35 42.07 -9.46
CA ALA A 75 -12.91 42.56 -10.76
C ALA A 75 -13.20 41.50 -11.81
N SER A 76 -14.17 41.84 -12.64
CA SER A 76 -14.62 41.19 -13.84
C SER A 76 -13.49 40.96 -14.87
N ALA A 77 -13.51 39.77 -15.45
CA ALA A 77 -13.22 39.47 -16.85
C ALA A 77 -11.90 40.00 -17.45
N VAL A 78 -10.92 39.10 -17.58
CA VAL A 78 -10.16 39.01 -18.82
C VAL A 78 -10.21 37.59 -19.36
N LYS A 79 -10.68 37.52 -20.60
CA LYS A 79 -10.68 36.37 -21.48
C LYS A 79 -9.24 36.04 -21.87
N GLY A 80 -8.88 34.76 -21.80
CA GLY A 80 -7.61 34.25 -22.25
C GLY A 80 -7.53 32.74 -22.05
N GLU A 81 -8.10 31.98 -22.99
CA GLU A 81 -7.85 30.54 -23.11
C GLU A 81 -6.35 30.24 -23.20
N THR A 82 -5.85 29.38 -22.31
CA THR A 82 -4.65 28.56 -22.54
C THR A 82 -4.80 27.27 -21.71
N PRO A 83 -4.80 26.08 -22.33
CA PRO A 83 -4.95 24.81 -21.62
C PRO A 83 -3.65 24.43 -20.87
N PRO A 84 -3.72 23.77 -19.70
CA PRO A 84 -2.52 23.25 -19.05
C PRO A 84 -1.96 22.04 -19.81
N ALA A 85 -0.63 22.04 -19.88
CA ALA A 85 0.21 21.08 -20.56
C ALA A 85 0.06 19.63 -20.07
N ASP A 86 0.29 18.72 -21.02
CA ASP A 86 0.33 17.27 -20.89
C ASP A 86 1.15 16.78 -19.69
N ARG A 87 0.44 16.24 -18.69
CA ARG A 87 1.05 15.46 -17.61
C ARG A 87 1.38 14.07 -18.17
N THR A 88 2.65 13.86 -18.49
CA THR A 88 3.14 12.58 -19.03
C THR A 88 3.35 11.62 -17.86
N VAL A 89 2.48 10.63 -17.72
CA VAL A 89 2.66 9.50 -16.80
C VAL A 89 3.38 8.39 -17.56
N ALA A 90 4.46 7.87 -16.99
CA ALA A 90 5.19 6.72 -17.51
C ALA A 90 4.38 5.43 -17.26
N VAL A 91 4.14 4.65 -18.31
CA VAL A 91 3.60 3.29 -18.22
C VAL A 91 4.61 2.35 -18.88
N SER A 92 4.98 1.28 -18.19
CA SER A 92 5.87 0.23 -18.71
C SER A 92 5.18 -0.62 -19.79
N PRO A 93 5.92 -1.14 -20.79
CA PRO A 93 5.35 -1.91 -21.90
C PRO A 93 5.05 -3.38 -21.58
N THR A 94 3.86 -3.79 -22.05
CA THR A 94 3.32 -5.05 -22.62
C THR A 94 3.61 -6.44 -21.98
N PRO A 95 2.56 -7.27 -21.76
CA PRO A 95 2.67 -8.65 -21.29
C PRO A 95 3.33 -9.62 -22.29
N LEU A 96 4.08 -10.58 -21.77
CA LEU A 96 4.57 -11.76 -22.49
C LEU A 96 3.44 -12.80 -22.70
N ASP A 97 3.51 -13.48 -23.85
CA ASP A 97 2.60 -14.50 -24.35
C ASP A 97 2.09 -15.52 -23.30
N SER A 98 0.77 -15.73 -23.31
CA SER A 98 0.11 -16.81 -22.55
C SER A 98 0.35 -18.17 -23.23
N PRO A 99 0.87 -19.19 -22.53
CA PRO A 99 0.92 -20.53 -23.08
C PRO A 99 -0.48 -21.16 -23.14
N ALA A 100 -0.73 -21.88 -24.23
CA ALA A 100 -1.99 -22.55 -24.55
C ALA A 100 -2.49 -23.49 -23.45
N ALA A 101 -3.74 -23.32 -23.04
CA ALA A 101 -4.47 -24.24 -22.18
C ALA A 101 -4.67 -25.59 -22.88
N THR A 102 -3.90 -26.60 -22.46
CA THR A 102 -4.15 -27.99 -22.86
C THR A 102 -5.17 -28.57 -21.88
N SER A 103 -6.42 -28.64 -22.31
CA SER A 103 -7.50 -29.33 -21.60
C SER A 103 -7.21 -30.83 -21.58
N ARG A 104 -6.82 -31.36 -20.42
CA ARG A 104 -6.81 -32.81 -20.15
C ARG A 104 -7.56 -33.08 -18.85
N ALA A 105 -8.69 -33.76 -18.97
CA ALA A 105 -9.54 -34.16 -17.85
C ALA A 105 -8.81 -35.12 -16.90
N PRO A 106 -8.89 -34.95 -15.56
CA PRO A 106 -8.36 -35.91 -14.60
C PRO A 106 -9.20 -37.20 -14.57
N ILE A 107 -8.52 -38.34 -14.62
CA ILE A 107 -9.08 -39.68 -14.43
C ILE A 107 -9.29 -39.90 -12.91
N PRO A 108 -10.47 -40.37 -12.45
CA PRO A 108 -10.72 -40.63 -11.02
C PRO A 108 -9.93 -41.86 -10.52
N PRO A 109 -9.37 -41.84 -9.30
CA PRO A 109 -8.80 -43.05 -8.69
C PRO A 109 -9.88 -43.97 -8.11
N ASP A 110 -9.73 -45.27 -8.38
CA ASP A 110 -10.55 -46.37 -7.87
C ASP A 110 -10.47 -46.53 -6.34
N ARG A 111 -11.63 -46.83 -5.75
CA ARG A 111 -11.84 -47.11 -4.32
C ARG A 111 -11.78 -48.62 -4.07
N PRO A 112 -11.00 -49.13 -3.10
CA PRO A 112 -11.19 -50.48 -2.59
C PRO A 112 -12.12 -50.50 -1.36
N SER A 113 -13.08 -51.44 -1.39
CA SER A 113 -13.99 -51.83 -0.30
C SER A 113 -13.30 -52.74 0.76
N PRO A 114 -13.86 -52.86 1.98
CA PRO A 114 -13.16 -53.41 3.14
C PRO A 114 -13.29 -54.94 3.24
N THR A 115 -12.29 -55.60 3.82
CA THR A 115 -12.42 -56.98 4.32
C THR A 115 -12.09 -57.02 5.81
N THR A 116 -12.95 -57.74 6.53
CA THR A 116 -12.90 -58.03 7.96
C THR A 116 -12.08 -59.29 8.20
N GLY A 117 -11.23 -59.29 9.23
CA GLY A 117 -10.62 -60.53 9.76
C GLY A 117 -9.51 -60.23 10.76
N GLY A 118 -9.82 -60.29 12.06
CA GLY A 118 -8.93 -59.91 13.15
C GLY A 118 -8.00 -61.00 13.66
N LYS A 119 -7.08 -60.59 14.54
CA LYS A 119 -6.70 -61.35 15.75
C LYS A 119 -5.99 -60.43 16.76
N VAL A 120 -6.48 -60.51 17.99
CA VAL A 120 -5.98 -59.94 19.25
C VAL A 120 -4.59 -60.50 19.60
N GLU A 121 -3.66 -59.64 20.06
CA GLU A 121 -2.83 -59.92 21.24
C GLU A 121 -2.11 -58.66 21.81
N SER A 122 -2.37 -58.39 23.10
CA SER A 122 -1.49 -57.88 24.18
C SER A 122 -0.67 -56.58 24.07
N LYS A 123 -1.00 -55.64 24.98
CA LYS A 123 -0.26 -54.44 25.46
C LYS A 123 1.11 -54.82 26.11
N PRO A 124 2.09 -53.90 26.25
CA PRO A 124 2.02 -52.86 27.29
C PRO A 124 2.47 -51.45 26.84
N SER A 125 2.20 -50.49 27.74
CA SER A 125 2.41 -49.04 27.63
C SER A 125 3.79 -48.58 27.13
N SER A 126 3.77 -47.60 26.22
CA SER A 126 4.85 -46.63 26.00
C SER A 126 4.25 -45.24 25.84
N THR A 127 4.70 -44.33 26.69
CA THR A 127 4.43 -42.89 26.76
C THR A 127 4.47 -42.21 25.38
N PRO A 128 3.57 -41.26 25.03
CA PRO A 128 3.71 -40.54 23.78
C PRO A 128 4.83 -39.51 23.92
N SER A 129 6.03 -39.87 23.45
CA SER A 129 7.03 -38.90 23.05
C SER A 129 6.45 -38.00 21.98
N LYS A 130 6.56 -36.68 22.22
CA LYS A 130 6.18 -35.59 21.32
C LYS A 130 6.63 -35.89 19.89
N SER A 131 5.69 -36.34 19.05
CA SER A 131 5.89 -36.40 17.61
C SER A 131 5.85 -34.97 17.11
N ARG A 132 7.02 -34.45 16.72
CA ARG A 132 7.16 -33.21 15.95
C ARG A 132 6.37 -33.41 14.66
N SER A 133 5.21 -32.77 14.57
CA SER A 133 4.31 -32.81 13.44
C SER A 133 4.03 -31.38 13.02
N ALA A 134 4.11 -31.15 11.71
CA ALA A 134 3.84 -29.91 10.97
C ALA A 134 4.70 -28.69 11.33
N LYS A 135 5.53 -28.30 10.35
CA LYS A 135 6.02 -26.94 10.19
C LYS A 135 4.80 -26.10 9.78
N ASP A 136 4.01 -25.69 10.76
CA ASP A 136 3.11 -24.55 10.59
C ASP A 136 4.01 -23.34 10.41
N THR A 137 4.07 -22.80 9.20
CA THR A 137 4.63 -21.47 8.98
C THR A 137 3.63 -20.47 9.57
N ASN A 138 3.53 -20.42 10.90
CA ASN A 138 2.89 -19.30 11.57
C ASN A 138 3.73 -18.07 11.27
N ALA A 139 3.10 -17.03 10.73
CA ALA A 139 3.68 -15.70 10.72
C ALA A 139 4.16 -15.36 12.16
N PRO A 140 5.29 -14.67 12.33
CA PRO A 140 5.76 -14.30 13.66
C PRO A 140 4.65 -13.56 14.42
N GLU A 141 4.31 -14.04 15.61
CA GLU A 141 3.35 -13.38 16.48
C GLU A 141 4.05 -12.16 17.11
N LEU A 142 3.55 -10.98 16.78
CA LEU A 142 4.10 -9.70 17.22
C LEU A 142 3.31 -9.16 18.41
N PRO A 143 3.92 -8.30 19.25
CA PRO A 143 3.26 -7.77 20.44
C PRO A 143 1.97 -7.00 20.08
N ALA A 144 0.97 -7.10 20.95
CA ALA A 144 -0.33 -6.47 20.78
C ALA A 144 -0.32 -4.94 20.93
N SER A 145 0.69 -4.41 21.61
CA SER A 145 0.88 -3.02 21.97
C SER A 145 2.35 -2.80 22.33
N GLY A 146 2.86 -1.59 22.16
CA GLY A 146 4.22 -1.21 22.50
C GLY A 146 4.43 0.28 22.32
N ASP A 147 5.67 0.71 22.51
CA ASP A 147 6.09 2.07 22.21
C ASP A 147 6.30 2.24 20.70
N GLU A 148 6.07 3.45 20.20
CA GLU A 148 6.24 3.80 18.78
C GLU A 148 7.71 4.08 18.41
N GLU A 149 8.61 4.07 19.40
CA GLU A 149 10.04 4.30 19.22
C GLU A 149 10.87 3.30 20.02
N ASP A 150 11.91 2.73 19.39
CA ASP A 150 12.91 1.88 20.03
C ASP A 150 14.28 2.12 19.40
N GLY A 151 15.14 2.83 20.12
CA GLY A 151 16.49 3.19 19.67
C GLY A 151 16.48 3.97 18.34
N PRO A 152 17.10 3.44 17.26
CA PRO A 152 17.16 4.12 15.98
C PRO A 152 15.87 4.00 15.15
N LEU A 153 14.89 3.21 15.59
CA LEU A 153 13.65 2.89 14.87
C LEU A 153 12.45 3.63 15.49
N SER A 154 11.62 4.24 14.66
CA SER A 154 10.29 4.74 15.04
C SER A 154 9.23 4.42 14.01
N SER A 155 7.98 4.41 14.44
CA SER A 155 6.82 4.05 13.63
C SER A 155 5.60 4.93 13.87
N ASP A 156 4.73 5.02 12.87
CA ASP A 156 3.45 5.72 12.95
C ASP A 156 2.40 5.01 12.09
N GLY A 157 1.15 4.93 12.59
CA GLY A 157 0.02 4.32 11.89
C GLY A 157 -1.03 5.36 11.51
N SER A 158 -1.41 5.43 10.23
CA SER A 158 -2.45 6.35 9.76
C SER A 158 -3.36 5.73 8.69
N VAL A 159 -4.63 6.14 8.67
CA VAL A 159 -5.54 5.83 7.56
C VAL A 159 -5.28 6.81 6.42
N ASP A 160 -5.18 6.31 5.19
CA ASP A 160 -4.93 7.13 4.00
C ASP A 160 -6.10 8.11 3.78
N PRO A 161 -5.84 9.42 3.61
CA PRO A 161 -6.89 10.42 3.46
C PRO A 161 -7.69 10.29 2.15
N HIS A 162 -7.23 9.47 1.19
CA HIS A 162 -7.96 9.17 -0.05
C HIS A 162 -8.81 7.89 0.06
N SER A 163 -8.95 7.34 1.27
CA SER A 163 -9.99 6.37 1.59
C SER A 163 -11.39 6.95 1.32
N ASN A 164 -12.38 6.09 1.13
CA ASN A 164 -13.75 6.47 0.78
C ASN A 164 -14.78 5.53 1.43
N ASP A 165 -16.07 5.78 1.17
CA ASP A 165 -17.20 5.03 1.72
C ASP A 165 -17.10 3.49 1.63
N PHE A 166 -16.32 2.90 0.71
CA PHE A 166 -16.32 1.45 0.47
C PHE A 166 -14.93 0.82 0.54
N TRP A 167 -13.89 1.64 0.64
CA TRP A 167 -12.51 1.23 0.50
C TRP A 167 -11.62 2.13 1.33
N ALA A 168 -10.66 1.53 2.00
CA ALA A 168 -9.66 2.27 2.75
C ALA A 168 -8.27 1.63 2.60
N GLN A 169 -7.27 2.43 2.93
CA GLN A 169 -5.89 2.00 3.05
C GLN A 169 -5.35 2.44 4.40
N SER A 170 -4.70 1.52 5.11
CA SER A 170 -3.98 1.83 6.35
C SER A 170 -2.48 1.77 6.08
N ASN A 171 -1.77 2.83 6.46
CA ASN A 171 -0.34 3.05 6.25
C ASN A 171 0.42 2.89 7.57
N VAL A 172 1.48 2.09 7.57
CA VAL A 172 2.51 2.05 8.61
C VAL A 172 3.75 2.73 8.07
N THR A 173 4.10 3.89 8.64
CA THR A 173 5.31 4.64 8.32
C THR A 173 6.41 4.25 9.28
N LEU A 174 7.56 3.83 8.77
CA LEU A 174 8.74 3.49 9.56
C LEU A 174 9.88 4.45 9.25
N LYS A 175 10.54 4.93 10.30
CA LYS A 175 11.75 5.74 10.21
C LYS A 175 12.87 5.02 10.93
N THR A 176 14.02 4.92 10.29
CA THR A 176 15.21 4.36 10.92
C THR A 176 16.45 5.18 10.58
N SER A 177 17.27 5.45 11.58
CA SER A 177 18.57 6.11 11.39
C SER A 177 19.69 5.14 11.01
N GLU A 178 19.45 3.83 11.13
CA GLU A 178 20.39 2.76 10.82
C GLU A 178 19.84 1.80 9.75
N GLN A 179 20.74 1.09 9.07
CA GLN A 179 20.35 0.02 8.14
C GLN A 179 19.80 -1.17 8.94
N LEU A 180 18.63 -1.67 8.51
CA LEU A 180 18.03 -2.86 9.09
C LEU A 180 18.42 -4.10 8.28
N THR A 181 18.86 -5.15 8.96
CA THR A 181 19.22 -6.46 8.37
C THR A 181 18.10 -7.49 8.49
N GLU A 182 17.17 -7.28 9.42
CA GLU A 182 15.93 -8.03 9.54
C GLU A 182 14.80 -7.01 9.73
N LEU A 183 13.63 -7.27 9.15
CA LEU A 183 12.44 -6.44 9.31
C LEU A 183 11.20 -7.30 9.10
N THR A 184 10.31 -7.32 10.09
CA THR A 184 8.95 -7.85 9.97
C THR A 184 7.97 -6.76 10.34
N VAL A 185 7.00 -6.50 9.45
CA VAL A 185 5.92 -5.54 9.67
C VAL A 185 4.62 -6.31 9.66
N GLN A 186 3.83 -6.22 10.73
CA GLN A 186 2.49 -6.77 10.78
C GLN A 186 1.47 -5.66 11.00
N LEU A 187 0.49 -5.61 10.10
CA LEU A 187 -0.64 -4.70 10.14
C LEU A 187 -1.91 -5.52 10.34
N ARG A 188 -2.65 -5.25 11.42
CA ARG A 188 -3.90 -5.92 11.77
C ARG A 188 -5.05 -4.92 11.64
N ILE A 189 -5.96 -5.22 10.72
CA ILE A 189 -7.13 -4.41 10.40
C ILE A 189 -8.35 -5.07 11.03
N ALA A 190 -8.96 -4.44 12.04
CA ALA A 190 -10.11 -4.98 12.76
C ALA A 190 -11.31 -5.20 11.84
N GLN A 191 -11.96 -6.35 11.99
CA GLN A 191 -13.18 -6.66 11.24
C GLN A 191 -14.36 -5.83 11.78
N THR A 192 -14.70 -4.74 11.10
CA THR A 192 -15.84 -3.86 11.42
C THR A 192 -17.02 -4.02 10.47
N GLY A 193 -17.01 -5.09 9.66
CA GLY A 193 -18.03 -5.35 8.62
C GLY A 193 -17.44 -5.23 7.20
N GLY A 194 -17.59 -6.29 6.40
CA GLY A 194 -17.13 -6.33 5.00
C GLY A 194 -15.63 -6.17 4.75
N VAL A 195 -14.79 -6.05 5.80
CA VAL A 195 -13.33 -5.87 5.66
C VAL A 195 -12.75 -7.06 4.90
N THR A 196 -12.19 -6.79 3.73
CA THR A 196 -11.60 -7.78 2.82
C THR A 196 -10.44 -7.16 2.07
N SER A 197 -9.34 -7.91 1.90
CA SER A 197 -8.17 -7.40 1.18
C SER A 197 -8.52 -7.03 -0.26
N SER A 198 -8.07 -5.84 -0.67
CA SER A 198 -8.11 -5.34 -2.05
C SER A 198 -6.72 -5.07 -2.62
N GLY A 199 -5.68 -5.14 -1.79
CA GLY A 199 -4.28 -5.01 -2.23
C GLY A 199 -3.32 -4.67 -1.09
N SER A 200 -2.07 -4.44 -1.48
CA SER A 200 -1.02 -3.96 -0.59
C SER A 200 0.00 -3.15 -1.38
N TRP A 201 0.67 -2.20 -0.73
CA TRP A 201 1.76 -1.43 -1.33
C TRP A 201 2.89 -1.21 -0.32
N ARG A 202 4.10 -0.94 -0.81
CA ARG A 202 5.25 -0.54 0.02
C ARG A 202 6.23 0.32 -0.77
N SER A 203 6.97 1.19 -0.09
CA SER A 203 8.02 2.01 -0.71
C SER A 203 9.32 1.27 -0.96
N LEU A 204 9.61 0.22 -0.17
CA LEU A 204 10.76 -0.66 -0.37
C LEU A 204 10.51 -1.67 -1.52
N PRO A 205 11.57 -2.18 -2.17
CA PRO A 205 11.41 -3.05 -3.33
C PRO A 205 10.62 -4.32 -3.04
N GLU A 206 9.67 -4.65 -3.91
CA GLU A 206 8.75 -5.77 -3.68
C GLU A 206 9.49 -7.10 -3.55
N GLN A 207 10.46 -7.36 -4.42
CA GLN A 207 11.16 -8.63 -4.47
C GLN A 207 11.93 -8.99 -3.19
N ASP A 208 12.18 -8.00 -2.31
CA ASP A 208 12.96 -8.16 -1.09
C ASP A 208 12.13 -8.68 0.09
N PHE A 209 10.81 -8.76 -0.05
CA PHE A 209 9.92 -9.20 1.03
C PHE A 209 9.04 -10.37 0.59
N ASP A 210 8.72 -11.24 1.55
CA ASP A 210 7.57 -12.12 1.48
C ASP A 210 6.36 -11.43 2.13
N LEU A 211 5.18 -11.59 1.53
CA LEU A 211 3.93 -11.02 2.02
C LEU A 211 2.91 -12.15 2.24
N THR A 212 2.31 -12.18 3.42
CA THR A 212 1.10 -12.97 3.69
C THR A 212 -0.07 -12.04 4.03
N VAL A 213 -1.26 -12.39 3.54
CA VAL A 213 -2.50 -11.69 3.87
C VAL A 213 -3.56 -12.73 4.22
N GLU A 214 -4.07 -12.67 5.44
CA GLU A 214 -5.02 -13.66 5.95
C GLU A 214 -6.02 -13.05 6.93
N ALA A 215 -7.15 -13.72 7.12
CA ALA A 215 -8.09 -13.38 8.18
C ALA A 215 -7.73 -14.21 9.42
N ASP A 216 -7.45 -13.54 10.54
CA ASP A 216 -7.02 -14.14 11.79
C ASP A 216 -7.63 -13.39 12.99
N ASP A 217 -8.25 -14.14 13.91
CA ASP A 217 -8.82 -13.63 15.16
C ASP A 217 -9.70 -12.36 15.04
N GLY A 218 -10.51 -12.27 13.98
CA GLY A 218 -11.34 -11.08 13.74
C GLY A 218 -10.58 -9.88 13.16
N PHE A 219 -9.40 -10.11 12.59
CA PHE A 219 -8.61 -9.13 11.86
C PHE A 219 -8.30 -9.62 10.45
N LEU A 220 -8.16 -8.68 9.51
CA LEU A 220 -7.41 -8.89 8.29
C LEU A 220 -5.95 -8.52 8.56
N VAL A 221 -5.05 -9.49 8.47
CA VAL A 221 -3.65 -9.34 8.85
C VAL A 221 -2.76 -9.36 7.62
N TYR A 222 -1.95 -8.31 7.46
CA TYR A 222 -0.87 -8.25 6.47
C TYR A 222 0.45 -8.43 7.21
N THR A 223 1.30 -9.37 6.75
CA THR A 223 2.65 -9.54 7.29
C THR A 223 3.67 -9.44 6.16
N TRP A 224 4.56 -8.46 6.23
CA TRP A 224 5.73 -8.33 5.36
C TRP A 224 6.97 -8.78 6.11
N VAL A 225 7.71 -9.74 5.56
CA VAL A 225 8.97 -10.24 6.11
C VAL A 225 10.10 -9.96 5.12
N LEU A 226 11.12 -9.22 5.55
CA LEU A 226 12.33 -8.99 4.76
C LEU A 226 13.08 -10.33 4.59
N LYS A 227 13.42 -10.67 3.35
CA LYS A 227 14.11 -11.91 3.01
C LYS A 227 15.56 -11.89 3.51
N ASP A 228 16.06 -13.07 3.87
CA ASP A 228 17.45 -13.28 4.27
C ASP A 228 18.45 -12.65 3.28
N GLY A 229 19.42 -11.91 3.82
CA GLY A 229 20.47 -11.25 3.03
C GLY A 229 20.01 -9.99 2.29
N ARG A 230 18.75 -9.56 2.46
CA ARG A 230 18.28 -8.22 2.06
C ARG A 230 18.40 -7.25 3.23
N THR A 231 18.31 -5.96 2.91
CA THR A 231 18.46 -4.88 3.90
C THR A 231 17.50 -3.75 3.59
N ALA A 232 16.93 -3.12 4.61
CA ALA A 232 16.30 -1.81 4.47
C ALA A 232 17.34 -0.72 4.79
N PRO A 233 17.61 0.25 3.88
CA PRO A 233 18.57 1.31 4.17
C PRO A 233 18.07 2.20 5.33
N ASN A 234 18.93 3.08 5.83
CA ASN A 234 18.44 4.13 6.71
C ASN A 234 17.55 5.10 5.93
N GLY A 235 16.49 5.62 6.57
CA GLY A 235 15.52 6.49 5.93
C GLY A 235 14.10 6.24 6.41
N GLU A 236 13.15 6.64 5.58
CA GLU A 236 11.71 6.57 5.84
C GLU A 236 11.04 5.68 4.79
N PHE A 237 10.19 4.76 5.25
CA PHE A 237 9.51 3.78 4.42
C PHE A 237 8.06 3.62 4.84
N VAL A 238 7.21 3.23 3.90
CA VAL A 238 5.78 3.03 4.16
C VAL A 238 5.39 1.63 3.71
N PHE A 239 4.56 0.97 4.51
CA PHE A 239 3.86 -0.27 4.20
C PHE A 239 2.36 -0.03 4.29
N ALA A 240 1.60 -0.48 3.31
CA ALA A 240 0.18 -0.17 3.20
C ALA A 240 -0.66 -1.44 2.95
N GLY A 241 -1.68 -1.64 3.78
CA GLY A 241 -2.74 -2.63 3.56
C GLY A 241 -3.98 -1.94 2.99
N GLN A 242 -4.46 -2.42 1.84
CA GLN A 242 -5.64 -1.88 1.17
C GLN A 242 -6.79 -2.87 1.28
N TYR A 243 -7.97 -2.42 1.70
CA TYR A 243 -9.12 -3.27 1.94
C TYR A 243 -10.44 -2.59 1.57
N ASN A 244 -11.40 -3.38 1.11
CA ASN A 244 -12.80 -2.95 1.03
C ASN A 244 -13.42 -3.05 2.42
N HIS A 245 -14.47 -2.29 2.70
CA HIS A 245 -15.27 -2.40 3.91
C HIS A 245 -16.75 -2.15 3.63
N GLU A 246 -17.62 -2.41 4.61
CA GLU A 246 -19.01 -1.99 4.56
C GLU A 246 -19.14 -0.48 4.34
N ARG A 247 -20.24 -0.07 3.72
CA ARG A 247 -20.44 1.32 3.32
C ARG A 247 -20.42 2.27 4.52
N GLY A 248 -19.58 3.30 4.48
CA GLY A 248 -19.53 4.41 5.42
C GLY A 248 -18.10 4.76 5.85
N GLY A 249 -17.98 5.66 6.82
CA GLY A 249 -16.71 5.88 7.54
C GLY A 249 -16.47 4.68 8.46
N ARG A 250 -15.42 3.91 8.17
CA ARG A 250 -14.99 2.81 9.03
C ARG A 250 -14.26 3.37 10.24
N ASP A 251 -14.58 2.85 11.43
CA ASP A 251 -13.81 3.09 12.64
C ASP A 251 -12.50 2.27 12.60
N ALA A 252 -11.36 2.97 12.56
CA ALA A 252 -10.03 2.37 12.58
C ALA A 252 -9.43 2.24 13.99
N GLY A 253 -10.14 2.66 15.05
CA GLY A 253 -9.60 2.65 16.42
C GLY A 253 -9.28 1.26 16.97
N GLY A 254 -9.78 0.19 16.32
CA GLY A 254 -9.40 -1.20 16.62
C GLY A 254 -8.19 -1.71 15.85
N ASP A 255 -7.70 -0.95 14.85
CA ASP A 255 -6.54 -1.35 14.05
C ASP A 255 -5.25 -1.15 14.84
N ARG A 256 -4.28 -1.99 14.53
CA ARG A 256 -2.97 -1.91 15.16
C ARG A 256 -1.88 -2.48 14.27
N TYR A 257 -0.66 -2.07 14.56
CA TYR A 257 0.51 -2.61 13.90
C TYR A 257 1.60 -2.92 14.91
N ALA A 258 2.51 -3.80 14.51
CA ALA A 258 3.73 -4.08 15.25
C ALA A 258 4.85 -4.40 14.27
N VAL A 259 6.06 -4.03 14.65
CA VAL A 259 7.27 -4.17 13.84
C VAL A 259 8.40 -4.67 14.70
N THR A 260 9.10 -5.68 14.20
CA THR A 260 10.40 -6.11 14.73
C THR A 260 11.46 -5.89 13.69
N ALA A 261 12.63 -5.43 14.10
CA ALA A 261 13.77 -5.24 13.21
C ALA A 261 15.08 -5.58 13.91
N LYS A 262 16.15 -5.68 13.11
CA LYS A 262 17.52 -5.80 13.61
C LYS A 262 18.41 -4.72 13.01
N ALA A 263 19.06 -3.91 13.85
CA ALA A 263 19.99 -2.86 13.45
C ALA A 263 21.29 -2.98 14.24
N GLY A 264 22.45 -2.91 13.59
CA GLY A 264 23.74 -2.98 14.29
C GLY A 264 24.03 -4.27 15.08
N GLY A 265 23.15 -5.28 15.01
CA GLY A 265 23.20 -6.50 15.82
C GLY A 265 22.17 -6.54 16.96
N ASP A 266 21.52 -5.42 17.25
CA ASP A 266 20.49 -5.28 18.28
C ASP A 266 19.10 -5.53 17.70
N ASP A 267 18.25 -6.19 18.48
CA ASP A 267 16.84 -6.43 18.14
C ASP A 267 16.00 -5.23 18.63
N LEU A 268 15.13 -4.73 17.75
CA LEU A 268 14.29 -3.55 17.97
C LEU A 268 12.82 -3.93 17.81
N THR A 269 11.95 -3.32 18.60
CA THR A 269 10.50 -3.53 18.51
C THR A 269 9.73 -2.24 18.70
N VAL A 270 8.85 -1.93 17.74
CA VAL A 270 7.91 -0.81 17.84
C VAL A 270 6.50 -1.28 17.53
N ALA A 271 5.49 -0.66 18.13
CA ALA A 271 4.09 -0.97 17.86
C ALA A 271 3.21 0.26 18.11
N GLY A 272 2.03 0.28 17.51
CA GLY A 272 1.11 1.40 17.62
C GLY A 272 -0.28 1.10 17.09
N GLY A 273 -1.15 2.10 17.17
CA GLY A 273 -2.54 2.04 16.72
C GLY A 273 -2.79 2.87 15.46
N PHE A 274 -4.08 3.05 15.15
CA PHE A 274 -4.55 3.99 14.13
C PHE A 274 -5.61 4.89 14.75
N GLU A 275 -5.48 6.19 14.55
CA GLU A 275 -6.54 7.11 14.94
C GLU A 275 -7.70 7.01 13.93
N GLY A 276 -8.93 7.00 14.45
CA GLY A 276 -10.11 7.18 13.61
C GLY A 276 -10.12 8.56 13.00
N GLN A 277 -10.63 8.71 11.77
CA GLN A 277 -10.96 10.03 11.25
C GLN A 277 -12.09 10.60 12.11
N ASP A 278 -11.73 11.44 13.08
CA ASP A 278 -12.72 12.29 13.75
C ASP A 278 -13.44 13.11 12.68
N ASP A 279 -14.77 12.98 12.63
CA ASP A 279 -15.66 13.80 11.82
C ASP A 279 -15.42 15.29 12.17
N LYS A 280 -14.51 15.95 11.45
CA LYS A 280 -14.36 17.40 11.52
C LYS A 280 -15.59 18.03 10.87
N ASP A 281 -16.24 18.86 11.68
CA ASP A 281 -17.28 19.85 11.39
C ASP A 281 -18.74 19.35 11.30
N SER A 282 -19.29 18.98 12.46
CA SER A 282 -20.66 19.36 12.81
C SER A 282 -20.69 20.11 14.15
N SER A 283 -19.98 21.24 14.23
CA SER A 283 -20.33 22.25 15.22
C SER A 283 -21.62 22.95 14.75
N ASP A 284 -22.70 22.49 15.36
CA ASP A 284 -23.99 23.15 15.52
C ASP A 284 -23.83 24.62 15.92
N GLU A 285 -24.56 25.51 15.26
CA GLU A 285 -25.11 26.72 15.87
C GLU A 285 -26.41 27.06 15.11
N GLY A 286 -27.43 26.23 15.32
CA GLY A 286 -28.79 26.74 15.39
C GLY A 286 -28.93 27.58 16.65
N ASP A 287 -29.18 28.87 16.49
CA ASP A 287 -29.85 29.68 17.50
C ASP A 287 -31.04 30.40 16.85
N SER A 288 -32.05 30.61 17.69
CA SER A 288 -33.48 30.74 17.37
C SER A 288 -33.91 32.08 16.75
#